data_AF-A0AAP9DXN7-F1
#
_entry.id   AF-A0AAP9DXN7-F1
#
_cell.length_a   1.000
_cell.length_b   1.000
_cell.length_c   1.000
_cell.angle_alpha   90.00
_cell.angle_beta   90.00
_cell.angle_gamma   90.00
#
_symmetry.space_group_name_H-M   'P 1'
#
loop_
_entity.id
_entity.type
_entity.pdbx_description
1 polymer ?
#
loop_
_entity_poly.entity_id
_entity_poly.type
_entity_poly.pdbx_seq_one_letter_code
_entity_poly.pdbx_strand_id
1 'polypeptide(L)'
;MGSHVPGGSPGAVGIVGAGTMGAGIALVCARRGRRVYLQDIKPEVLDAAQAYIDSILTKDVAKGRISEEEKRKTHDLVEPVQDMAALSSCPIVIEAVPEKLELKRSVFARLTKLCGSDALLLSNTSSLSITELAAGLPHPDRIIGFHFFNPAPVMPLVEVIRGHKSGEACVAAARRFAEELGKVPVLAEDSPGFIVNRVARPYYNEALRIMGDRMARPEQIDRIMKLAGGFKMGPFELQDLIGLDVNLATTESVYTRFYHESRFKPSRLQQRMVQAGSLGRKTGEGFYPYDQ
;
A
#
# COMPACT_ATOMS: atom_id res chain seq x y z
N MET A 1 -21.07 -30.71 4.31
CA MET A 1 -21.73 -30.12 5.49
C MET A 1 -20.88 -28.95 5.94
N GLY A 2 -21.18 -27.75 5.46
CA GLY A 2 -20.45 -26.54 5.80
C GLY A 2 -20.96 -26.00 7.12
N SER A 3 -20.10 -25.99 8.14
CA SER A 3 -20.38 -25.32 9.42
C SER A 3 -20.44 -23.81 9.18
N HIS A 4 -21.65 -23.28 9.06
CA HIS A 4 -21.94 -21.88 9.31
C HIS A 4 -21.55 -21.58 10.76
N VAL A 5 -20.50 -20.77 10.94
CA VAL A 5 -20.21 -20.15 12.24
C VAL A 5 -21.19 -18.97 12.40
N PRO A 6 -21.99 -18.91 13.47
CA PRO A 6 -22.99 -17.87 13.65
C PRO A 6 -22.36 -16.52 14.04
N GLY A 7 -22.68 -15.48 13.26
CA GLY A 7 -23.18 -14.18 13.76
C GLY A 7 -22.39 -13.40 14.82
N GLY A 8 -21.06 -13.47 14.85
CA GLY A 8 -20.25 -12.46 15.55
C GLY A 8 -20.01 -11.25 14.63
N SER A 9 -20.27 -10.03 15.09
CA SER A 9 -19.82 -8.83 14.35
C SER A 9 -18.31 -8.94 14.08
N PRO A 10 -17.82 -8.76 12.84
CA PRO A 10 -16.40 -8.79 12.56
C PRO A 10 -15.68 -7.79 13.45
N GLY A 11 -14.67 -8.26 14.22
CA GLY A 11 -13.93 -7.39 15.14
C GLY A 11 -13.40 -6.13 14.45
N ALA A 12 -13.39 -5.00 15.17
CA ALA A 12 -13.01 -3.69 14.65
C ALA A 12 -11.56 -3.69 14.13
N VAL A 13 -11.28 -2.83 13.15
CA VAL A 13 -9.94 -2.64 12.58
C VAL A 13 -9.48 -1.22 12.88
N GLY A 14 -8.29 -1.10 13.46
CA GLY A 14 -7.64 0.19 13.62
C GLY A 14 -6.76 0.49 12.41
N ILE A 15 -6.76 1.73 11.92
CA ILE A 15 -5.85 2.17 10.86
C ILE A 15 -5.13 3.43 11.32
N VAL A 16 -3.81 3.43 11.31
CA VAL A 16 -2.96 4.56 11.73
C VAL A 16 -2.42 5.25 10.47
N GLY A 17 -2.80 6.51 10.27
CA GLY A 17 -2.52 7.32 9.09
C GLY A 17 -3.70 7.33 8.12
N ALA A 18 -4.26 8.51 7.84
CA ALA A 18 -5.44 8.69 6.99
C ALA A 18 -5.14 9.27 5.59
N GLY A 19 -3.88 9.18 5.14
CA GLY A 19 -3.51 9.49 3.75
C GLY A 19 -4.17 8.54 2.73
N THR A 20 -3.81 8.66 1.45
CA THR A 20 -4.43 7.91 0.34
C THR A 20 -4.55 6.40 0.60
N MET A 21 -3.48 5.76 1.08
CA MET A 21 -3.51 4.33 1.40
C MET A 21 -4.39 4.03 2.61
N GLY A 22 -4.29 4.82 3.69
CA GLY A 22 -5.09 4.65 4.90
C GLY A 22 -6.59 4.73 4.62
N ALA A 23 -7.04 5.76 3.91
CA ALA A 23 -8.44 5.93 3.51
C ALA A 23 -8.91 4.80 2.57
N GLY A 24 -8.06 4.38 1.63
CA GLY A 24 -8.35 3.25 0.75
C GLY A 24 -8.49 1.92 1.48
N ILE A 25 -7.62 1.64 2.47
CA ILE A 25 -7.67 0.44 3.30
C ILE A 25 -8.89 0.49 4.23
N ALA A 26 -9.23 1.65 4.78
CA ALA A 26 -10.44 1.85 5.58
C ALA A 26 -11.70 1.46 4.79
N LEU A 27 -11.81 1.96 3.55
CA LEU A 27 -12.91 1.60 2.65
C LEU A 27 -12.95 0.11 2.32
N VAL A 28 -11.79 -0.54 2.11
CA VAL A 28 -11.73 -1.99 1.89
C VAL A 28 -12.29 -2.76 3.08
N CYS A 29 -11.93 -2.37 4.31
CA CYS A 29 -12.42 -3.00 5.53
C CYS A 29 -13.92 -2.75 5.73
N ALA A 30 -14.38 -1.50 5.57
CA ALA A 30 -15.77 -1.11 5.77
C ALA A 30 -16.73 -1.82 4.79
N ARG A 31 -16.32 -2.02 3.53
CA ARG A 31 -17.08 -2.81 2.53
C ARG A 31 -17.31 -4.27 2.93
N ARG A 32 -16.55 -4.76 3.90
CA ARG A 32 -16.66 -6.12 4.45
C ARG A 32 -17.40 -6.14 5.78
N GLY A 33 -18.11 -5.05 6.12
CA GLY A 33 -18.90 -4.93 7.33
C GLY A 33 -18.07 -4.75 8.60
N ARG A 34 -16.77 -4.44 8.47
CA ARG A 34 -15.89 -4.20 9.62
C ARG A 34 -16.02 -2.75 10.07
N ARG A 35 -16.22 -2.52 11.37
CA ARG A 35 -16.03 -1.17 11.95
C ARG A 35 -14.56 -0.81 11.88
N VAL A 36 -14.26 0.42 11.46
CA VAL A 36 -12.91 0.93 11.28
C VAL A 36 -12.71 2.18 12.13
N TYR A 37 -11.67 2.20 12.94
CA TYR A 37 -11.15 3.41 13.56
C TYR A 37 -10.03 3.96 12.68
N LEU A 38 -10.32 5.02 11.92
CA LEU A 38 -9.35 5.67 11.05
C LEU A 38 -8.67 6.81 11.81
N GLN A 39 -7.40 6.62 12.14
CA GLN A 39 -6.66 7.52 13.00
C GLN A 39 -5.68 8.40 12.24
N ASP A 40 -5.71 9.70 12.51
CA ASP A 40 -4.66 10.64 12.12
C ASP A 40 -4.56 11.77 13.16
N ILE A 41 -3.38 12.37 13.29
CA ILE A 41 -3.19 13.49 14.23
C ILE A 41 -3.82 14.78 13.70
N LYS A 42 -4.02 14.88 12.38
CA LYS A 42 -4.51 16.07 11.68
C LYS A 42 -5.98 15.93 11.31
N PRO A 43 -6.89 16.77 11.88
CA PRO A 43 -8.30 16.78 11.51
C PRO A 43 -8.53 16.93 10.00
N GLU A 44 -7.76 17.81 9.36
CA GLU A 44 -7.89 18.08 7.93
C GLU A 44 -7.56 16.86 7.04
N VAL A 45 -6.73 15.93 7.53
CA VAL A 45 -6.42 14.67 6.83
C VAL A 45 -7.57 13.68 7.00
N LEU A 46 -8.20 13.65 8.18
CA LEU A 46 -9.40 12.82 8.43
C LEU A 46 -10.57 13.29 7.57
N ASP A 47 -10.81 14.60 7.48
CA ASP A 47 -11.86 15.17 6.65
C ASP A 47 -11.64 14.82 5.16
N ALA A 48 -10.40 14.97 4.68
CA ALA A 48 -10.03 14.59 3.32
C ALA A 48 -10.22 13.08 3.06
N ALA A 49 -9.93 12.23 4.04
CA ALA A 49 -10.13 10.79 3.95
C ALA A 49 -11.62 10.43 3.86
N GLN A 50 -12.46 11.04 4.71
CA GLN A 50 -13.92 10.86 4.68
C GLN A 50 -14.50 11.31 3.32
N ALA A 51 -14.08 12.48 2.83
CA ALA A 51 -14.49 12.98 1.51
C ALA A 51 -14.04 12.03 0.37
N TYR A 52 -12.83 11.48 0.43
CA TYR A 52 -12.35 10.49 -0.53
C TYR A 52 -13.23 9.23 -0.52
N ILE A 53 -13.53 8.70 0.67
CA ILE A 53 -14.38 7.53 0.87
C ILE A 53 -15.78 7.77 0.29
N ASP A 54 -16.42 8.89 0.66
CA ASP A 54 -17.73 9.27 0.12
C ASP A 54 -17.70 9.40 -1.40
N SER A 55 -16.66 10.02 -1.97
CA SER A 55 -16.54 10.19 -3.42
C SER A 55 -16.51 8.87 -4.19
N ILE A 56 -15.87 7.83 -3.63
CA ILE A 56 -15.82 6.51 -4.25
C ILE A 56 -17.19 5.82 -4.12
N LEU A 57 -17.80 5.86 -2.94
CA LEU A 57 -19.11 5.24 -2.73
C LEU A 57 -20.18 5.91 -3.60
N THR A 58 -20.18 7.24 -3.72
CA THR A 58 -21.06 7.99 -4.63
C THR A 58 -20.89 7.54 -6.08
N LYS A 59 -19.64 7.35 -6.54
CA LYS A 59 -19.37 6.83 -7.89
C LYS A 59 -19.88 5.41 -8.07
N ASP A 60 -19.87 4.58 -7.03
CA ASP A 60 -20.39 3.21 -7.09
C ASP A 60 -21.93 3.19 -7.10
N VAL A 61 -22.60 4.10 -6.36
CA VAL A 61 -24.05 4.32 -6.46
C VAL A 61 -24.44 4.77 -7.86
N ALA A 62 -23.75 5.77 -8.42
CA ALA A 62 -24.02 6.28 -9.76
C ALA A 62 -23.84 5.21 -10.86
N LYS A 63 -22.99 4.21 -10.61
CA LYS A 63 -22.77 3.05 -11.49
C LYS A 63 -23.72 1.87 -11.19
N GLY A 64 -24.65 2.02 -10.26
CA GLY A 64 -25.60 0.97 -9.85
C GLY A 64 -24.96 -0.23 -9.17
N ARG A 65 -23.75 -0.09 -8.61
CA ARG A 65 -23.03 -1.19 -7.94
C ARG A 65 -23.49 -1.41 -6.50
N ILE A 66 -23.97 -0.35 -5.85
CA ILE A 66 -24.53 -0.34 -4.49
C ILE A 66 -25.71 0.64 -4.45
N SER A 67 -26.59 0.47 -3.47
CA SER A 67 -27.68 1.39 -3.13
C SER A 67 -27.20 2.55 -2.27
N GLU A 68 -28.00 3.62 -2.16
CA GLU A 68 -27.73 4.73 -1.24
C GLU A 68 -27.76 4.31 0.24
N GLU A 69 -28.55 3.29 0.57
CA GLU A 69 -28.56 2.71 1.91
C GLU A 69 -27.24 1.99 2.22
N GLU A 70 -26.72 1.19 1.28
CA GLU A 70 -25.42 0.53 1.43
C GLU A 70 -24.26 1.51 1.48
N LYS A 71 -24.32 2.60 0.69
CA LYS A 71 -23.36 3.71 0.79
C LYS A 71 -23.32 4.25 2.22
N ARG A 72 -24.47 4.66 2.77
CA ARG A 72 -24.56 5.21 4.14
C ARG A 72 -24.04 4.21 5.17
N LYS A 73 -24.51 2.96 5.13
CA LYS A 73 -24.04 1.89 6.04
C LYS A 73 -22.53 1.67 5.97
N THR A 74 -21.95 1.69 4.78
CA THR A 74 -20.51 1.49 4.60
C THR A 74 -19.72 2.69 5.12
N HIS A 75 -20.20 3.90 4.85
CA HIS A 75 -19.57 5.13 5.32
C HIS A 75 -19.58 5.22 6.85
N ASP A 76 -20.72 4.92 7.49
CA ASP A 76 -20.91 4.99 8.94
C ASP A 76 -20.03 3.97 9.72
N LEU A 77 -19.47 2.97 9.03
CA LEU A 77 -18.51 2.03 9.64
C LEU A 77 -17.11 2.64 9.81
N VAL A 78 -16.79 3.76 9.15
CA VAL A 78 -15.47 4.40 9.24
C VAL A 78 -15.53 5.59 10.19
N GLU A 79 -15.08 5.36 11.42
CA GLU A 79 -15.03 6.37 12.48
C GLU A 79 -13.67 7.09 12.48
N PRO A 80 -13.62 8.39 12.16
CA PRO A 80 -12.39 9.16 12.27
C PRO A 80 -12.08 9.43 13.75
N VAL A 81 -10.83 9.17 14.16
CA VAL A 81 -10.37 9.39 15.55
C VAL A 81 -9.02 10.08 15.55
N GLN A 82 -8.79 11.00 16.49
CA GLN A 82 -7.47 11.62 16.64
C GLN A 82 -6.59 10.89 17.64
N ASP A 83 -7.18 10.46 18.76
CA ASP A 83 -6.43 9.74 19.78
C ASP A 83 -6.25 8.27 19.40
N MET A 84 -4.99 7.85 19.34
CA MET A 84 -4.62 6.46 19.11
C MET A 84 -5.19 5.53 20.19
N ALA A 85 -5.53 6.01 21.39
CA ALA A 85 -6.15 5.21 22.45
C ALA A 85 -7.43 4.48 22.02
N ALA A 86 -8.17 5.03 21.03
CA ALA A 86 -9.35 4.39 20.45
C ALA A 86 -9.06 3.03 19.80
N LEU A 87 -7.81 2.74 19.44
CA LEU A 87 -7.39 1.48 18.82
C LEU A 87 -7.08 0.36 19.83
N SER A 88 -7.13 0.62 21.14
CA SER A 88 -6.75 -0.34 22.19
C SER A 88 -7.52 -1.66 22.15
N SER A 89 -8.79 -1.62 21.73
CA SER A 89 -9.69 -2.78 21.61
C SER A 89 -9.67 -3.44 20.23
N CYS A 90 -8.91 -2.90 19.26
CA CYS A 90 -8.85 -3.45 17.91
C CYS A 90 -7.99 -4.73 17.89
N PRO A 91 -8.55 -5.89 17.48
CA PRO A 91 -7.76 -7.11 17.29
C PRO A 91 -6.78 -7.02 16.12
N ILE A 92 -6.99 -6.09 15.19
CA ILE A 92 -6.11 -5.85 14.04
C ILE A 92 -5.88 -4.36 13.91
N VAL A 93 -4.61 -3.95 13.80
CA VAL A 93 -4.23 -2.56 13.53
C VAL A 93 -3.30 -2.51 12.32
N ILE A 94 -3.61 -1.64 11.35
CA ILE A 94 -2.82 -1.44 10.13
C ILE A 94 -2.19 -0.04 10.15
N GLU A 95 -0.88 0.00 10.07
CA GLU A 95 -0.08 1.22 10.01
C GLU A 95 0.15 1.62 8.54
N ALA A 96 -0.25 2.84 8.18
CA ALA A 96 -0.14 3.44 6.84
C ALA A 96 0.30 4.93 6.90
N VAL A 97 1.17 5.27 7.87
CA VAL A 97 1.79 6.59 8.03
C VAL A 97 2.93 6.80 7.02
N PRO A 98 3.50 8.02 6.90
CA PRO A 98 4.62 8.29 6.00
C PRO A 98 5.78 7.29 6.14
N GLU A 99 6.43 7.00 5.01
CA GLU A 99 7.48 5.97 4.86
C GLU A 99 8.82 6.42 5.50
N LYS A 100 8.81 6.63 6.82
CA LYS A 100 9.98 6.98 7.64
C LYS A 100 10.15 5.94 8.75
N LEU A 101 11.30 5.28 8.79
CA LEU A 101 11.56 4.19 9.73
C LEU A 101 11.31 4.60 11.20
N GLU A 102 11.92 5.70 11.64
CA GLU A 102 11.77 6.19 13.02
C GLU A 102 10.32 6.49 13.39
N LEU A 103 9.57 7.10 12.46
CA LEU A 103 8.15 7.40 12.67
C LEU A 103 7.36 6.08 12.86
N LYS A 104 7.50 5.14 11.93
CA LYS A 104 6.80 3.85 12.04
C LYS A 104 7.21 3.08 13.30
N ARG A 105 8.50 3.03 13.63
CA ARG A 105 8.98 2.40 14.88
C ARG A 105 8.35 3.02 16.12
N SER A 106 8.23 4.35 16.18
CA SER A 106 7.54 5.03 17.29
C SER A 106 6.05 4.70 17.36
N VAL A 107 5.37 4.57 16.21
CA VAL A 107 3.97 4.11 16.13
C VAL A 107 3.85 2.68 16.69
N PHE A 108 4.66 1.74 16.21
CA PHE A 108 4.63 0.35 16.70
C PHE A 108 5.01 0.24 18.18
N ALA A 109 5.95 1.06 18.67
CA ALA A 109 6.28 1.12 20.10
C ALA A 109 5.09 1.56 20.97
N ARG A 110 4.22 2.43 20.43
CA ARG A 110 2.99 2.86 21.11
C ARG A 110 1.89 1.80 21.00
N LEU A 111 1.66 1.25 19.80
CA LEU A 111 0.66 0.19 19.55
C LEU A 111 0.94 -1.07 20.38
N THR A 112 2.20 -1.47 20.51
CA THR A 112 2.57 -2.66 21.29
C THR A 112 2.29 -2.54 22.79
N LYS A 113 2.23 -1.31 23.32
CA LYS A 113 1.82 -1.04 24.71
C LYS A 113 0.32 -0.86 24.84
N LEU A 114 -0.33 -0.32 23.82
CA LEU A 114 -1.74 0.06 23.84
C LEU A 114 -2.67 -1.13 23.56
N CYS A 115 -2.35 -1.93 22.56
CA CYS A 115 -3.19 -3.05 22.12
C CYS A 115 -2.85 -4.30 22.93
N GLY A 116 -3.88 -5.10 23.26
CA GLY A 116 -3.71 -6.39 23.96
C GLY A 116 -2.71 -7.31 23.24
N SER A 117 -2.02 -8.18 23.98
CA SER A 117 -0.90 -9.01 23.47
C SER A 117 -1.22 -9.82 22.21
N ASP A 118 -2.49 -10.17 22.03
CA ASP A 118 -2.96 -11.02 20.92
C ASP A 118 -3.38 -10.22 19.68
N ALA A 119 -3.33 -8.88 19.75
CA ALA A 119 -3.64 -8.02 18.60
C ALA A 119 -2.57 -8.15 17.51
N LEU A 120 -3.03 -8.27 16.26
CA LEU A 120 -2.20 -8.35 15.07
C LEU A 120 -1.83 -6.93 14.61
N LEU A 121 -0.54 -6.64 14.49
CA LEU A 121 -0.03 -5.32 14.11
C LEU A 121 0.60 -5.39 12.72
N LEU A 122 0.02 -4.68 11.77
CA LEU A 122 0.31 -4.80 10.35
C LEU A 122 0.93 -3.50 9.82
N SER A 123 2.02 -3.55 9.04
CA SER A 123 2.56 -2.35 8.36
C SER A 123 2.29 -2.43 6.86
N ASN A 124 1.69 -1.38 6.28
CA ASN A 124 1.52 -1.22 4.83
C ASN A 124 2.80 -0.69 4.14
N THR A 125 3.96 -0.66 4.82
CA THR A 125 5.22 -0.22 4.20
C THR A 125 5.47 -0.91 2.86
N SER A 126 5.99 -0.18 1.89
CA SER A 126 6.30 -0.69 0.55
C SER A 126 7.78 -1.06 0.38
N SER A 127 8.63 -0.65 1.33
CA SER A 127 10.09 -0.72 1.16
C SER A 127 10.92 -0.95 2.43
N LEU A 128 10.38 -0.70 3.63
CA LEU A 128 11.11 -0.88 4.88
C LEU A 128 11.11 -2.34 5.32
N SER A 129 12.14 -2.74 6.08
CA SER A 129 12.23 -4.11 6.61
C SER A 129 11.26 -4.26 7.78
N ILE A 130 10.46 -5.32 7.74
CA ILE A 130 9.59 -5.70 8.86
C ILE A 130 10.43 -6.12 10.06
N THR A 131 11.56 -6.78 9.83
CA THR A 131 12.54 -7.16 10.85
C THR A 131 13.11 -5.93 11.55
N GLU A 132 13.51 -4.92 10.78
CA GLU A 132 14.03 -3.66 11.30
C GLU A 132 12.95 -2.86 12.04
N LEU A 133 11.71 -2.85 11.54
CA LEU A 133 10.57 -2.23 12.22
C LEU A 133 10.28 -2.88 13.58
N ALA A 134 10.32 -4.21 13.65
CA ALA A 134 10.02 -4.97 14.87
C ALA A 134 11.19 -5.03 15.87
N ALA A 135 12.41 -4.69 15.45
CA ALA A 135 13.61 -4.85 16.27
C ALA A 135 13.51 -4.09 17.60
N GLY A 136 13.70 -4.81 18.72
CA GLY A 136 13.68 -4.26 20.08
C GLY A 136 12.29 -3.91 20.63
N LEU A 137 11.21 -4.16 19.88
CA LEU A 137 9.85 -3.94 20.35
C LEU A 137 9.31 -5.17 21.12
N PRO A 138 8.41 -4.99 22.10
CA PRO A 138 7.77 -6.10 22.79
C PRO A 138 6.79 -6.82 21.87
N HIS A 139 6.71 -8.16 22.00
CA HIS A 139 5.90 -9.04 21.15
C HIS A 139 6.13 -8.80 19.64
N PRO A 140 7.37 -8.90 19.15
CA PRO A 140 7.68 -8.65 17.73
C PRO A 140 7.07 -9.71 16.79
N ASP A 141 6.63 -10.84 17.34
CA ASP A 141 5.98 -11.94 16.63
C ASP A 141 4.64 -11.56 15.98
N ARG A 142 3.93 -10.59 16.54
CA ARG A 142 2.66 -10.10 15.98
C ARG A 142 2.80 -8.94 15.00
N ILE A 143 4.03 -8.52 14.70
CA ILE A 143 4.32 -7.46 13.72
C ILE A 143 4.59 -8.10 12.36
N ILE A 144 3.71 -7.85 11.40
CA ILE A 144 3.74 -8.45 10.05
C ILE A 144 3.68 -7.33 9.00
N GLY A 145 4.34 -7.50 7.86
CA GLY A 145 4.09 -6.62 6.71
C GLY A 145 2.80 -7.01 6.01
N PHE A 146 2.03 -6.01 5.57
CA PHE A 146 0.72 -6.20 4.96
C PHE A 146 0.50 -5.15 3.87
N HIS A 147 1.17 -5.37 2.75
CA HIS A 147 1.35 -4.36 1.72
C HIS A 147 0.21 -4.43 0.68
N PHE A 148 -0.65 -3.40 0.71
CA PHE A 148 -1.65 -3.13 -0.31
C PHE A 148 -1.04 -2.36 -1.48
N PHE A 149 -1.67 -2.49 -2.66
CA PHE A 149 -1.28 -1.77 -3.86
C PHE A 149 -2.27 -0.64 -4.16
N ASN A 150 -1.76 0.53 -4.53
CA ASN A 150 -2.60 1.67 -4.89
C ASN A 150 -3.27 1.47 -6.27
N PRO A 151 -4.58 1.73 -6.43
CA PRO A 151 -5.58 2.02 -5.38
C PRO A 151 -6.04 0.78 -4.62
N ALA A 152 -5.96 0.82 -3.29
CA ALA A 152 -6.29 -0.32 -2.43
C ALA A 152 -7.70 -0.90 -2.63
N PRO A 153 -8.77 -0.11 -2.89
CA PRO A 153 -10.10 -0.66 -3.17
C PRO A 153 -10.18 -1.47 -4.47
N VAL A 154 -9.29 -1.23 -5.43
CA VAL A 154 -9.33 -1.81 -6.78
C VAL A 154 -8.35 -2.98 -6.91
N MET A 155 -7.16 -2.84 -6.35
CA MET A 155 -6.10 -3.85 -6.52
C MET A 155 -6.42 -5.11 -5.71
N PRO A 156 -6.41 -6.31 -6.32
CA PRO A 156 -6.80 -7.54 -5.62
C PRO A 156 -5.70 -8.10 -4.72
N LEU A 157 -4.44 -7.78 -4.98
CA LEU A 157 -3.28 -8.38 -4.32
C LEU A 157 -2.97 -7.70 -2.98
N VAL A 158 -2.51 -8.50 -2.00
CA VAL A 158 -1.82 -8.04 -0.79
C VAL A 158 -0.60 -8.93 -0.59
N GLU A 159 0.57 -8.34 -0.33
CA GLU A 159 1.73 -9.11 0.13
C GLU A 159 1.68 -9.21 1.66
N VAL A 160 1.76 -10.43 2.19
CA VAL A 160 1.90 -10.72 3.62
C VAL A 160 3.38 -11.03 3.87
N ILE A 161 4.07 -10.15 4.57
CA ILE A 161 5.54 -10.19 4.69
C ILE A 161 5.93 -10.66 6.08
N ARG A 162 6.66 -11.78 6.12
CA ARG A 162 7.24 -12.35 7.34
C ARG A 162 8.55 -11.66 7.67
N GLY A 163 8.60 -10.96 8.79
CA GLY A 163 9.85 -10.52 9.40
C GLY A 163 10.54 -11.66 10.17
N HIS A 164 11.81 -11.48 10.51
CA HIS A 164 12.63 -12.53 11.14
C HIS A 164 12.04 -13.09 12.44
N LYS A 165 11.35 -12.26 13.23
CA LYS A 165 10.71 -12.66 14.49
C LYS A 165 9.20 -12.87 14.37
N SER A 166 8.60 -12.63 13.20
CA SER A 166 7.16 -12.77 12.99
C SER A 166 6.70 -14.21 13.27
N GLY A 167 5.66 -14.37 14.07
CA GLY A 167 5.12 -15.66 14.46
C GLY A 167 4.28 -16.30 13.35
N GLU A 168 4.44 -17.61 13.17
CA GLU A 168 3.69 -18.40 12.18
C GLU A 168 2.17 -18.22 12.30
N ALA A 169 1.65 -18.22 13.53
CA ALA A 169 0.23 -18.03 13.80
C ALA A 169 -0.27 -16.63 13.36
N CYS A 170 0.53 -15.58 13.60
CA CYS A 170 0.21 -14.21 13.21
C CYS A 170 0.29 -14.02 11.68
N VAL A 171 1.28 -14.63 11.02
CA VAL A 171 1.35 -14.65 9.54
C VAL A 171 0.13 -15.35 8.95
N ALA A 172 -0.28 -16.49 9.51
CA ALA A 172 -1.48 -17.20 9.07
C ALA A 172 -2.76 -16.38 9.33
N ALA A 173 -2.84 -15.65 10.44
CA ALA A 173 -3.94 -14.74 10.74
C ALA A 173 -4.00 -13.56 9.76
N ALA A 174 -2.86 -12.95 9.43
CA ALA A 174 -2.77 -11.89 8.42
C ALA A 174 -3.23 -12.40 7.05
N ARG A 175 -2.82 -13.61 6.65
CA ARG A 175 -3.27 -14.23 5.41
C ARG A 175 -4.79 -14.40 5.36
N ARG A 176 -5.39 -14.98 6.41
CA ARG A 176 -6.85 -15.13 6.52
C ARG A 176 -7.57 -13.79 6.49
N PHE A 177 -7.02 -12.78 7.17
CA PHE A 177 -7.58 -11.44 7.14
C PHE A 177 -7.59 -10.84 5.72
N ALA A 178 -6.53 -11.00 4.93
CA ALA A 178 -6.54 -10.61 3.52
C ALA A 178 -7.63 -11.34 2.71
N GLU A 179 -7.78 -12.66 2.91
CA GLU A 179 -8.83 -13.47 2.25
C GLU A 179 -10.24 -12.97 2.63
N GLU A 180 -10.49 -12.65 3.90
CA GLU A 180 -11.75 -12.08 4.39
C GLU A 180 -12.04 -10.68 3.80
N LEU A 181 -10.99 -9.92 3.49
CA LEU A 181 -11.10 -8.67 2.74
C LEU A 181 -11.42 -8.88 1.25
N GLY A 182 -11.43 -10.13 0.79
CA GLY A 182 -11.53 -10.53 -0.62
C GLY A 182 -10.31 -10.09 -1.43
N LYS A 183 -9.16 -10.04 -0.77
CA LYS A 183 -7.86 -9.87 -1.41
C LYS A 183 -7.22 -11.24 -1.65
N VAL A 184 -6.27 -11.28 -2.57
CA VAL A 184 -5.41 -12.43 -2.85
C VAL A 184 -4.12 -12.21 -2.07
N PRO A 185 -3.89 -12.92 -0.95
CA PRO A 185 -2.64 -12.80 -0.23
C PRO A 185 -1.53 -13.58 -0.95
N VAL A 186 -0.33 -13.01 -0.96
CA VAL A 186 0.90 -13.70 -1.34
C VAL A 186 1.89 -13.59 -0.19
N LEU A 187 2.42 -14.74 0.25
CA LEU A 187 3.43 -14.77 1.31
C LEU A 187 4.79 -14.37 0.73
N ALA A 188 5.47 -13.46 1.41
CA ALA A 188 6.83 -13.05 1.10
C ALA A 188 7.70 -13.07 2.37
N GLU A 189 8.98 -13.36 2.20
CA GLU A 189 9.97 -13.10 3.24
C GLU A 189 10.41 -11.64 3.18
N ASP A 190 10.75 -11.08 4.34
CA ASP A 190 11.26 -9.73 4.49
C ASP A 190 12.56 -9.54 3.68
N SER A 191 12.40 -8.90 2.52
CA SER A 191 13.46 -8.65 1.57
C SER A 191 13.19 -7.33 0.85
N PRO A 192 14.22 -6.62 0.37
CA PRO A 192 14.01 -5.30 -0.24
C PRO A 192 13.08 -5.35 -1.45
N GLY A 193 11.98 -4.58 -1.39
CA GLY A 193 10.96 -4.54 -2.43
C GLY A 193 10.07 -5.78 -2.52
N PHE A 194 10.11 -6.66 -1.52
CA PHE A 194 9.29 -7.87 -1.41
C PHE A 194 9.29 -8.67 -2.73
N ILE A 195 8.12 -8.92 -3.33
CA ILE A 195 8.02 -9.63 -4.60
C ILE A 195 7.76 -8.64 -5.74
N VAL A 196 6.64 -7.91 -5.68
CA VAL A 196 6.17 -7.09 -6.82
C VAL A 196 7.15 -5.97 -7.15
N ASN A 197 7.57 -5.18 -6.17
CA ASN A 197 8.47 -4.05 -6.42
C ASN A 197 9.82 -4.53 -6.95
N ARG A 198 10.32 -5.66 -6.45
CA ARG A 198 11.56 -6.31 -6.90
C ARG A 198 11.45 -6.82 -8.34
N VAL A 199 10.41 -7.60 -8.66
CA VAL A 199 10.20 -8.17 -10.01
C VAL A 199 9.90 -7.10 -11.05
N ALA A 200 9.27 -5.99 -10.65
CA ALA A 200 8.98 -4.89 -11.55
C ALA A 200 10.22 -4.03 -11.91
N ARG A 201 11.32 -4.05 -11.12
CA ARG A 201 12.47 -3.16 -11.39
C ARG A 201 13.07 -3.32 -12.80
N PRO A 202 13.33 -4.54 -13.32
CA PRO A 202 13.85 -4.72 -14.67
C PRO A 202 12.94 -4.16 -15.77
N TYR A 203 11.62 -4.17 -15.57
CA TYR A 203 10.66 -3.63 -16.54
C TYR A 203 10.88 -2.13 -16.80
N TYR A 204 11.15 -1.36 -15.74
CA TYR A 204 11.45 0.07 -15.86
C TYR A 204 12.92 0.32 -16.24
N ASN A 205 13.85 -0.35 -15.55
CA ASN A 205 15.28 -0.10 -15.70
C ASN A 205 15.78 -0.43 -17.11
N GLU A 206 15.26 -1.51 -17.72
CA GLU A 206 15.68 -1.88 -19.06
C GLU A 206 15.10 -0.93 -20.12
N ALA A 207 13.85 -0.50 -19.97
CA ALA A 207 13.26 0.52 -20.83
C ALA A 207 14.06 1.83 -20.79
N LEU A 208 14.46 2.27 -19.59
CA LEU A 208 15.30 3.44 -19.39
C LEU A 208 16.70 3.30 -20.03
N ARG A 209 17.28 2.10 -20.07
CA ARG A 209 18.55 1.84 -20.75
C ARG A 209 18.41 1.92 -22.26
N ILE A 210 17.41 1.24 -22.84
CA ILE A 210 17.14 1.28 -24.29
C ILE A 210 16.90 2.72 -24.76
N MET A 211 16.14 3.51 -23.99
CA MET A 211 15.94 4.93 -24.25
C MET A 211 17.25 5.73 -24.13
N GLY A 212 18.03 5.48 -23.07
CA GLY A 212 19.31 6.13 -22.82
C GLY A 212 20.35 5.89 -23.93
N ASP A 213 20.38 4.67 -24.47
CA ASP A 213 21.22 4.26 -25.60
C ASP A 213 20.68 4.75 -26.96
N ARG A 214 19.56 5.49 -26.94
CA ARG A 214 18.89 6.08 -28.12
C ARG A 214 18.46 5.04 -29.15
N MET A 215 18.20 3.80 -28.73
CA MET A 215 17.76 2.72 -29.62
C MET A 215 16.30 2.88 -30.04
N ALA A 216 15.46 3.40 -29.14
CA ALA A 216 14.03 3.60 -29.39
C ALA A 216 13.46 4.74 -28.52
N ARG A 217 12.39 5.37 -29.00
CA ARG A 217 11.63 6.38 -28.25
C ARG A 217 10.65 5.74 -27.26
N PRO A 218 10.22 6.44 -26.19
CA PRO A 218 9.26 5.92 -25.22
C PRO A 218 8.01 5.30 -25.86
N GLU A 219 7.41 5.95 -26.87
CA GLU A 219 6.22 5.46 -27.56
C GLU A 219 6.44 4.09 -28.22
N GLN A 220 7.63 3.87 -28.76
CA GLN A 220 7.96 2.62 -29.45
C GLN A 220 8.13 1.48 -28.46
N ILE A 221 8.83 1.74 -27.35
CA ILE A 221 9.05 0.77 -26.27
C ILE A 221 7.72 0.41 -25.63
N ASP A 222 6.91 1.40 -25.25
CA ASP A 222 5.59 1.18 -24.67
C ASP A 222 4.65 0.42 -25.61
N ARG A 223 4.66 0.75 -26.91
CA ARG A 223 3.85 0.04 -27.90
C ARG A 223 4.25 -1.43 -28.03
N ILE A 224 5.54 -1.74 -28.05
CA ILE A 224 6.02 -3.14 -28.13
C ILE A 224 5.66 -3.91 -26.86
N MET A 225 5.87 -3.31 -25.68
CA MET A 225 5.51 -3.97 -24.41
C MET A 225 4.02 -4.22 -24.28
N LYS A 226 3.18 -3.35 -24.84
CA LYS A 226 1.72 -3.57 -24.90
C LYS A 226 1.32 -4.63 -25.92
N LEU A 227 1.74 -4.49 -27.19
CA LEU A 227 1.26 -5.34 -28.28
C LEU A 227 1.88 -6.74 -28.26
N ALA A 228 3.19 -6.84 -28.03
CA ALA A 228 3.91 -8.11 -28.03
C ALA A 228 4.12 -8.67 -26.62
N GLY A 229 4.36 -7.80 -25.63
CA GLY A 229 4.57 -8.20 -24.24
C GLY A 229 3.28 -8.50 -23.46
N GLY A 230 2.11 -8.12 -23.98
CA GLY A 230 0.81 -8.36 -23.34
C GLY A 230 0.57 -7.50 -22.08
N PHE A 231 1.40 -6.49 -21.83
CA PHE A 231 1.21 -5.59 -20.69
C PHE A 231 0.05 -4.62 -20.96
N LYS A 232 -0.76 -4.33 -19.94
CA LYS A 232 -1.85 -3.35 -20.05
C LYS A 232 -1.33 -1.92 -20.30
N MET A 233 -0.13 -1.62 -19.82
CA MET A 233 0.49 -0.29 -19.89
C MET A 233 1.99 -0.45 -20.10
N GLY A 234 2.56 0.38 -20.97
CA GLY A 234 4.00 0.37 -21.22
C GLY A 234 4.81 0.89 -20.01
N PRO A 235 6.12 0.59 -19.95
CA PRO A 235 6.96 1.00 -18.82
C PRO A 235 7.02 2.53 -18.61
N PHE A 236 6.93 3.36 -19.65
CA PHE A 236 6.98 4.82 -19.49
C PHE A 236 5.63 5.39 -19.06
N GLU A 237 4.53 4.97 -19.71
CA GLU A 237 3.16 5.31 -19.30
C GLU A 237 2.90 4.93 -17.84
N LEU A 238 3.40 3.77 -17.41
CA LEU A 238 3.24 3.29 -16.04
C LEU A 238 4.07 4.10 -15.05
N GLN A 239 5.30 4.49 -15.42
CA GLN A 239 6.12 5.36 -14.58
C GLN A 239 5.47 6.75 -14.41
N ASP A 240 4.92 7.33 -15.47
CA ASP A 240 4.23 8.62 -15.42
C ASP A 240 2.92 8.56 -14.62
N LEU A 241 2.24 7.40 -14.61
CA LEU A 241 1.06 7.17 -13.79
C LEU A 241 1.41 7.03 -12.30
N ILE A 242 2.50 6.30 -11.98
CA ILE A 242 2.98 6.12 -10.61
C ILE A 242 3.53 7.44 -10.03
N GLY A 243 4.23 8.19 -10.87
CA GLY A 243 5.06 9.32 -10.49
C GLY A 243 6.54 8.96 -10.54
N LEU A 244 7.35 9.75 -11.24
CA LEU A 244 8.77 9.45 -11.44
C LEU A 244 9.58 9.49 -10.14
N ASP A 245 9.23 10.40 -9.24
CA ASP A 245 9.82 10.52 -7.89
C ASP A 245 9.56 9.27 -7.05
N VAL A 246 8.31 8.76 -7.05
CA VAL A 246 7.94 7.55 -6.31
C VAL A 246 8.63 6.33 -6.91
N ASN A 247 8.66 6.22 -8.24
CA ASN A 247 9.32 5.11 -8.91
C ASN A 247 10.84 5.11 -8.67
N LEU A 248 11.49 6.28 -8.79
CA LEU A 248 12.93 6.45 -8.54
C LEU A 248 13.29 6.14 -7.09
N ALA A 249 12.56 6.70 -6.12
CA ALA A 249 12.81 6.45 -4.70
C ALA A 249 12.71 4.95 -4.35
N THR A 250 11.74 4.25 -4.96
CA THR A 250 11.62 2.80 -4.82
C THR A 250 12.82 2.06 -5.43
N THR A 251 13.28 2.48 -6.62
CA THR A 251 14.48 1.91 -7.26
C THR A 251 15.74 2.13 -6.42
N GLU A 252 15.94 3.34 -5.89
CA GLU A 252 17.09 3.67 -5.03
C GLU A 252 17.08 2.89 -3.71
N SER A 253 15.90 2.73 -3.10
CA SER A 253 15.72 1.91 -1.90
C SER A 253 16.09 0.45 -2.16
N VAL A 254 15.54 -0.17 -3.22
CA VAL A 254 15.88 -1.54 -3.60
C VAL A 254 17.38 -1.69 -3.91
N TYR A 255 17.96 -0.77 -4.68
CA TYR A 255 19.38 -0.78 -5.02
C TYR A 255 20.28 -0.73 -3.78
N THR A 256 20.03 0.21 -2.88
CA THR A 256 20.83 0.41 -1.67
C THR A 256 20.71 -0.78 -0.72
N ARG A 257 19.50 -1.30 -0.52
CA ARG A 257 19.24 -2.42 0.40
C ARG A 257 19.67 -3.78 -0.15
N PHE A 258 19.93 -3.89 -1.45
CA PHE A 258 20.66 -5.01 -2.05
C PHE A 258 22.15 -4.71 -2.23
N TYR A 259 22.74 -3.88 -1.36
CA TYR A 259 24.18 -3.60 -1.35
C TYR A 259 24.72 -3.13 -2.72
N HIS A 260 23.95 -2.29 -3.40
CA HIS A 260 24.31 -1.70 -4.69
C HIS A 260 24.47 -2.71 -5.85
N GLU A 261 23.69 -3.80 -5.83
CA GLU A 261 23.60 -4.76 -6.93
C GLU A 261 23.29 -4.08 -8.28
N SER A 262 24.15 -4.28 -9.28
CA SER A 262 24.13 -3.53 -10.54
C SER A 262 22.80 -3.66 -11.33
N ARG A 263 22.09 -4.79 -11.21
CA ARG A 263 20.80 -5.02 -11.88
C ARG A 263 19.70 -4.05 -11.43
N PHE A 264 19.81 -3.50 -10.22
CA PHE A 264 18.85 -2.53 -9.67
C PHE A 264 19.30 -1.08 -9.80
N LYS A 265 20.44 -0.82 -10.45
CA LYS A 265 21.03 0.52 -10.56
C LYS A 265 20.02 1.55 -11.11
N PRO A 266 19.78 2.66 -10.39
CA PRO A 266 18.91 3.75 -10.85
C PRO A 266 19.41 4.42 -12.13
N SER A 267 18.48 5.01 -12.90
CA SER A 267 18.80 5.75 -14.12
C SER A 267 19.08 7.21 -13.86
N ARG A 268 20.21 7.72 -14.38
CA ARG A 268 20.51 9.17 -14.36
C ARG A 268 19.50 9.99 -15.16
N LEU A 269 18.88 9.40 -16.18
CA LEU A 269 17.85 10.08 -16.97
C LEU A 269 16.61 10.34 -16.11
N GLN A 270 16.11 9.31 -15.44
CA GLN A 270 14.99 9.43 -14.50
C GLN A 270 15.32 10.41 -13.36
N GLN A 271 16.53 10.35 -12.81
CA GLN A 271 16.98 11.27 -11.76
C GLN A 271 16.91 12.74 -12.20
N ARG A 272 17.36 13.05 -13.42
CA ARG A 272 17.29 14.43 -13.96
C ARG A 272 15.86 14.90 -14.18
N MET A 273 14.96 14.03 -14.63
CA MET A 273 13.54 14.37 -14.81
C MET A 273 12.88 14.70 -13.47
N VAL A 274 13.17 13.90 -12.43
CA VAL A 274 12.69 14.18 -11.06
C VAL A 274 13.24 15.51 -10.55
N GLN A 275 14.53 15.81 -10.76
CA GLN A 275 15.14 17.09 -10.39
C GLN A 275 14.56 18.28 -11.16
N ALA A 276 14.09 18.07 -12.38
CA ALA A 276 13.44 19.09 -13.20
C ALA A 276 11.96 19.32 -12.85
N GLY A 277 11.36 18.48 -11.99
CA GLY A 277 9.94 18.56 -11.63
C GLY A 277 9.00 17.86 -12.63
N SER A 278 9.53 17.15 -13.62
CA SER A 278 8.74 16.35 -14.56
C SER A 278 8.38 15.02 -13.90
N LEU A 279 7.31 15.00 -13.09
CA LEU A 279 6.93 13.86 -12.24
C LEU A 279 5.82 12.99 -12.84
N GLY A 280 5.50 13.14 -14.13
CA GLY A 280 4.44 12.42 -14.80
C GLY A 280 3.09 13.13 -14.72
N ARG A 281 2.00 12.35 -14.66
CA ARG A 281 0.63 12.88 -14.76
C ARG A 281 0.30 13.94 -13.72
N LYS A 282 0.85 13.83 -12.51
CA LYS A 282 0.58 14.74 -11.40
C LYS A 282 1.17 16.15 -11.57
N THR A 283 2.11 16.33 -12.51
CA THR A 283 2.71 17.62 -12.85
C THR A 283 2.43 18.05 -14.29
N GLY A 284 1.61 17.28 -15.03
CA GLY A 284 1.32 17.56 -16.44
C GLY A 284 2.43 17.13 -17.42
N GLU A 285 3.56 16.62 -16.94
CA GLU A 285 4.69 16.21 -17.79
C GLU A 285 5.58 15.16 -17.13
N GLY A 286 6.01 14.19 -17.92
CA GLY A 286 6.99 13.16 -17.56
C GLY A 286 7.71 12.65 -18.82
N PHE A 287 7.57 11.37 -19.14
CA PHE A 287 7.97 10.86 -20.47
C PHE A 287 7.02 11.33 -21.56
N TYR A 288 5.77 11.62 -21.19
CA TYR A 288 4.74 12.17 -22.07
C TYR A 288 4.23 13.52 -21.55
N PRO A 289 3.69 14.37 -22.43
CA PRO A 289 2.88 15.51 -22.03
C PRO A 289 1.48 15.03 -21.61
N TYR A 290 0.90 15.69 -20.60
CA TYR A 290 -0.46 15.46 -20.14
C TYR A 290 -1.21 16.78 -20.05
N ASP A 291 -2.36 16.83 -20.72
CA ASP A 291 -3.30 17.93 -20.54
C ASP A 291 -3.79 17.91 -19.08
N GLN A 292 -3.79 19.08 -18.42
CA GLN A 292 -4.23 19.25 -17.03
C GLN A 292 -5.72 18.95 -16.87
#